data_AF-A0A662DW51-F1
#
_entry.id   AF-A0A662DW51-F1
#
_cell.length_a   1.000
_cell.length_b   1.000
_cell.length_c   1.000
_cell.angle_alpha   90.00
_cell.angle_beta   90.00
_cell.angle_gamma   90.00
#
_symmetry.space_group_name_H-M   'P 1'
#
loop_
_entity.id
_entity.type
_entity.pdbx_description
1 polymer ?
#
loop_
_entity_poly.entity_id
_entity_poly.type
_entity_poly.pdbx_seq_one_letter_code
_entity_poly.pdbx_strand_id
1 'polypeptide(L)'
;MTVYDAETGEKITKKHRFTNFTIRKGSAVDRPAQEPAVAVLLMKHVDEGTTTGNPNDDSVDIRIAQAQKMVAAALTTADSGHTHLLDMNDPSGFTSWEQFGSEGEGHSHPFIVDGGVATIGEIAGHSHQVEAQASKSAGDSTNPGELMPDRTPEEIAAAEKSAERLTALEAENKTLKATASMTDAQKAHHSTLTGDDATAFLEADAEKRTAIVEAAKAADAIVYTSKRTGDVFHASDDPRLVKMAKRDDEREVELAKTKADAEVEVYKRRTKEEIPHLTGEESTQVALLKAIDTIEDEDVRGKVLEIVKASDASVGAAFKRAGVNGQVDGDNADTKLNSMANAYAEKNSVTFEKAFSEVTKTAEGAKLLSESFADTPAGSPE
;
A
#
# COMPACT_ATOMS: atom_id res chain seq x y z
N MET A 1 -60.64 5.38 54.74
CA MET A 1 -62.00 5.65 55.26
C MET A 1 -62.78 4.35 55.17
N THR A 2 -62.94 3.64 56.29
CA THR A 2 -63.54 2.30 56.32
C THR A 2 -65.05 2.45 56.54
N VAL A 3 -65.85 1.92 55.63
CA VAL A 3 -67.31 1.98 55.72
C VAL A 3 -67.82 0.66 56.28
N TYR A 4 -68.58 0.74 57.36
CA TYR A 4 -69.21 -0.41 58.02
C TYR A 4 -70.71 -0.42 57.68
N ASP A 5 -71.29 -1.61 57.62
CA ASP A 5 -72.74 -1.74 57.52
C ASP A 5 -73.39 -1.26 58.82
N ALA A 6 -74.34 -0.33 58.72
CA ALA A 6 -74.92 0.35 59.88
C ALA A 6 -75.90 -0.52 60.69
N GLU A 7 -76.32 -1.67 60.18
CA GLU A 7 -77.28 -2.55 60.89
C GLU A 7 -76.63 -3.82 61.44
N THR A 8 -75.49 -4.27 60.91
CA THR A 8 -74.81 -5.49 61.37
C THR A 8 -73.39 -5.28 61.90
N GLY A 9 -72.81 -4.09 61.71
CA GLY A 9 -71.48 -3.74 62.24
C GLY A 9 -70.30 -4.44 61.55
N GLU A 10 -70.54 -5.21 60.48
CA GLU A 10 -69.48 -5.84 59.70
C GLU A 10 -68.88 -4.92 58.64
N LYS A 11 -67.60 -5.14 58.32
CA LYS A 11 -66.82 -4.32 57.38
C LYS A 11 -67.12 -4.74 55.94
N ILE A 12 -67.73 -3.85 55.15
CA ILE A 12 -68.07 -4.12 53.75
C ILE A 12 -66.83 -3.92 52.86
N THR A 13 -66.23 -4.98 52.35
CA THR A 13 -65.15 -4.93 51.35
C THR A 13 -65.72 -4.96 49.92
N LYS A 14 -66.04 -3.78 49.36
CA LYS A 14 -66.38 -3.67 47.92
C LYS A 14 -65.12 -3.87 47.06
N LYS A 15 -65.02 -4.99 46.34
CA LYS A 15 -64.03 -5.21 45.28
C LYS A 15 -64.47 -4.48 44.01
N HIS A 16 -63.86 -3.34 43.69
CA HIS A 16 -64.01 -2.72 42.37
C HIS A 16 -63.15 -3.46 41.34
N ARG A 17 -63.78 -4.15 40.38
CA ARG A 17 -63.12 -4.65 39.16
C ARG A 17 -63.17 -3.57 38.08
N PHE A 18 -62.06 -2.91 37.79
CA PHE A 18 -61.92 -2.11 36.58
C PHE A 18 -61.76 -3.06 35.38
N THR A 19 -62.70 -3.01 34.44
CA THR A 19 -62.78 -3.99 33.33
C THR A 19 -62.37 -3.45 31.97
N ASN A 20 -62.01 -2.18 31.81
CA ASN A 20 -61.49 -1.66 30.54
C ASN A 20 -60.62 -0.40 30.76
N PHE A 21 -59.41 -0.40 30.20
CA PHE A 21 -58.56 0.80 30.07
C PHE A 21 -58.27 1.03 28.59
N THR A 22 -58.54 2.24 28.09
CA THR A 22 -58.29 2.63 26.69
C THR A 22 -57.38 3.85 26.67
N ILE A 23 -56.15 3.71 26.18
CA ILE A 23 -55.20 4.82 26.07
C ILE A 23 -55.50 5.57 24.75
N ARG A 24 -55.82 6.86 24.85
CA ARG A 24 -56.34 7.67 23.72
C ARG A 24 -55.38 8.74 23.16
N LYS A 25 -54.12 8.84 23.59
CA LYS A 25 -53.11 9.68 22.93
C LYS A 25 -51.71 9.41 23.47
N GLY A 26 -50.75 9.25 22.56
CA GLY A 26 -49.32 9.37 22.83
C GLY A 26 -48.87 10.81 22.62
N SER A 27 -47.98 11.30 23.48
CA SER A 27 -47.29 12.58 23.31
C SER A 27 -45.80 12.34 23.57
N ALA A 28 -45.01 12.52 22.53
CA ALA A 28 -43.56 12.58 22.60
C ALA A 28 -43.17 13.91 23.27
N VAL A 29 -42.27 13.83 24.25
CA VAL A 29 -41.42 14.96 24.64
C VAL A 29 -40.01 14.42 24.82
N ASP A 30 -39.08 15.12 24.17
CA ASP A 30 -37.63 14.88 24.17
C ASP A 30 -37.03 15.03 25.58
N ARG A 31 -36.45 13.91 26.09
CA ARG A 31 -35.66 13.72 27.32
C ARG A 31 -36.36 13.89 28.68
N PRO A 32 -36.17 12.92 29.59
CA PRO A 32 -36.06 13.20 31.01
C PRO A 32 -34.79 12.59 31.65
N ALA A 33 -34.07 13.42 32.40
CA ALA A 33 -33.41 12.96 33.62
C ALA A 33 -34.49 12.77 34.68
N GLN A 34 -34.56 11.61 35.35
CA GLN A 34 -35.02 11.43 36.74
C GLN A 34 -35.09 9.93 37.12
N GLU A 35 -34.36 9.61 38.20
CA GLU A 35 -34.60 8.63 39.27
C GLU A 35 -35.26 7.27 38.92
N PRO A 36 -34.60 6.12 39.25
CA PRO A 36 -35.20 4.82 39.04
C PRO A 36 -36.42 4.62 39.95
N ALA A 37 -37.54 4.29 39.32
CA ALA A 37 -38.78 3.91 39.98
C ALA A 37 -38.56 2.70 40.90
N VAL A 38 -38.87 2.88 42.19
CA VAL A 38 -38.99 1.80 43.16
C VAL A 38 -40.25 1.00 42.83
N ALA A 39 -40.08 -0.22 42.32
CA ALA A 39 -41.17 -1.18 42.24
C ALA A 39 -41.50 -1.66 43.66
N VAL A 40 -42.54 -1.09 44.27
CA VAL A 40 -43.13 -1.59 45.52
C VAL A 40 -43.85 -2.91 45.20
N LEU A 41 -43.16 -4.04 45.43
CA LEU A 41 -43.79 -5.35 45.52
C LEU A 41 -44.72 -5.35 46.75
N LEU A 42 -46.03 -5.38 46.49
CA LEU A 42 -47.05 -5.62 47.50
C LEU A 42 -46.79 -7.00 48.14
N MET A 43 -46.17 -6.99 49.31
CA MET A 43 -46.08 -8.16 50.18
C MET A 43 -47.49 -8.59 50.59
N LYS A 44 -47.85 -9.84 50.26
CA LYS A 44 -48.98 -10.53 50.86
C LYS A 44 -48.60 -10.85 52.30
N HIS A 45 -49.13 -10.07 53.24
CA HIS A 45 -49.07 -10.39 54.68
C HIS A 45 -49.61 -11.82 54.90
N VAL A 46 -48.78 -12.67 55.50
CA VAL A 46 -49.26 -13.87 56.20
C VAL A 46 -49.58 -13.41 57.62
N ASP A 47 -50.82 -13.65 58.04
CA ASP A 47 -51.34 -13.27 59.35
C ASP A 47 -50.57 -14.01 60.46
N GLU A 48 -49.92 -13.26 61.35
CA GLU A 48 -49.39 -13.75 62.62
C GLU A 48 -50.55 -13.91 63.62
N GLY A 49 -51.00 -15.15 63.81
CA GLY A 49 -52.05 -15.50 64.76
C GLY A 49 -51.69 -16.75 65.56
N THR A 50 -51.09 -16.51 66.74
CA THR A 50 -51.06 -17.33 67.97
C THR A 50 -51.62 -18.76 67.90
N THR A 51 -50.82 -19.77 68.29
CA THR A 51 -51.13 -20.63 69.46
C THR A 51 -49.92 -21.51 69.86
N THR A 52 -49.65 -21.49 71.16
CA THR A 52 -48.97 -22.48 71.99
C THR A 52 -49.08 -23.94 71.50
N GLY A 53 -47.96 -24.61 71.24
CA GLY A 53 -47.89 -26.06 71.03
C GLY A 53 -46.47 -26.59 70.88
N ASN A 54 -46.08 -27.54 71.75
CA ASN A 54 -44.97 -28.50 71.67
C ASN A 54 -43.56 -28.05 71.16
N PRO A 55 -42.50 -28.02 72.00
CA PRO A 55 -41.15 -27.59 71.61
C PRO A 55 -40.40 -28.53 70.64
N ASN A 56 -41.07 -29.53 70.04
CA ASN A 56 -40.49 -30.45 69.07
C ASN A 56 -41.07 -30.33 67.65
N ASP A 57 -41.93 -29.35 67.35
CA ASP A 57 -42.55 -29.23 66.01
C ASP A 57 -41.97 -28.08 65.15
N ASP A 58 -41.50 -26.97 65.76
CA ASP A 58 -41.09 -25.78 64.99
C ASP A 58 -39.58 -25.72 64.65
N SER A 59 -38.79 -26.72 65.05
CA SER A 59 -37.33 -26.69 64.86
C SER A 59 -36.89 -27.15 63.46
N VAL A 60 -37.76 -27.85 62.72
CA VAL A 60 -37.48 -28.30 61.36
C VAL A 60 -37.66 -27.14 60.38
N ASP A 61 -38.70 -26.32 60.53
CA ASP A 61 -38.94 -25.18 59.64
C ASP A 61 -37.93 -24.03 59.82
N ILE A 62 -37.47 -23.78 61.05
CA ILE A 62 -36.40 -22.79 61.29
C ILE A 62 -35.05 -23.30 60.74
N ARG A 63 -34.76 -24.60 60.85
CA ARG A 63 -33.54 -25.20 60.31
C ARG A 63 -33.58 -25.37 58.80
N ILE A 64 -34.74 -25.65 58.20
CA ILE A 64 -34.95 -25.64 56.75
C ILE A 64 -34.85 -24.21 56.23
N ALA A 65 -35.41 -23.21 56.91
CA ALA A 65 -35.25 -21.81 56.53
C ALA A 65 -33.81 -21.30 56.70
N GLN A 66 -33.07 -21.75 57.72
CA GLN A 66 -31.64 -21.44 57.89
C GLN A 66 -30.74 -22.23 56.93
N ALA A 67 -31.06 -23.47 56.59
CA ALA A 67 -30.34 -24.30 55.62
C ALA A 67 -30.62 -23.86 54.17
N GLN A 68 -31.85 -23.44 53.86
CA GLN A 68 -32.18 -22.75 52.61
C GLN A 68 -31.48 -21.39 52.51
N LYS A 69 -31.27 -20.70 53.65
CA LYS A 69 -30.40 -19.51 53.73
C LYS A 69 -28.91 -19.81 53.49
N MET A 70 -28.44 -21.05 53.73
CA MET A 70 -27.04 -21.43 53.54
C MET A 70 -26.69 -21.91 52.12
N VAL A 71 -27.64 -21.90 51.17
CA VAL A 71 -27.40 -22.33 49.76
C VAL A 71 -27.28 -21.15 48.78
N ALA A 72 -27.40 -19.90 49.24
CA ALA A 72 -27.59 -18.75 48.37
C ALA A 72 -26.32 -17.91 48.10
N ALA A 73 -25.12 -18.50 48.09
CA ALA A 73 -23.91 -17.78 47.69
C ALA A 73 -23.09 -18.58 46.65
N ALA A 74 -22.65 -17.92 45.58
CA ALA A 74 -21.85 -18.50 44.52
C ALA A 74 -20.67 -17.60 44.16
N LEU A 75 -19.57 -18.16 43.66
CA LEU A 75 -18.49 -17.37 43.06
C LEU A 75 -18.74 -17.23 41.56
N THR A 76 -18.42 -16.05 41.03
CA THR A 76 -18.42 -15.83 39.59
C THR A 76 -17.11 -16.37 38.99
N THR A 77 -17.14 -16.73 37.71
CA THR A 77 -15.95 -17.14 36.96
C THR A 77 -14.91 -16.04 36.98
N ALA A 78 -13.63 -16.40 36.98
CA ALA A 78 -12.56 -15.41 36.87
C ALA A 78 -12.59 -14.77 35.47
N ASP A 79 -12.75 -13.45 35.41
CA ASP A 79 -12.58 -12.67 34.20
C ASP A 79 -11.72 -11.44 34.50
N SER A 80 -10.86 -11.06 33.55
CA SER A 80 -9.90 -9.96 33.70
C SER A 80 -9.07 -10.00 35.01
N GLY A 81 -8.81 -11.21 35.54
CA GLY A 81 -7.95 -11.43 36.70
C GLY A 81 -8.63 -11.33 38.08
N HIS A 82 -9.96 -11.21 38.16
CA HIS A 82 -10.70 -11.20 39.42
C HIS A 82 -12.05 -11.94 39.34
N THR A 83 -12.66 -12.19 40.50
CA THR A 83 -13.92 -12.94 40.70
C THR A 83 -14.77 -12.22 41.73
N HIS A 84 -16.10 -12.25 41.60
CA HIS A 84 -17.01 -11.72 42.62
C HIS A 84 -17.72 -12.83 43.40
N LEU A 85 -18.16 -12.49 44.61
CA LEU A 85 -19.15 -13.25 45.35
C LEU A 85 -20.55 -12.78 44.95
N LEU A 86 -21.37 -13.72 44.48
CA LEU A 86 -22.79 -13.56 44.27
C LEU A 86 -23.51 -14.01 45.55
N ASP A 87 -24.00 -13.08 46.35
CA ASP A 87 -24.90 -13.38 47.48
C ASP A 87 -26.35 -13.17 47.03
N MET A 88 -27.06 -14.27 46.80
CA MET A 88 -28.47 -14.25 46.38
C MET A 88 -29.41 -13.78 47.49
N ASN A 89 -28.92 -13.59 48.72
CA ASN A 89 -29.66 -12.96 49.80
C ASN A 89 -29.42 -11.45 49.90
N ASP A 90 -28.49 -10.88 49.12
CA ASP A 90 -28.27 -9.43 49.11
C ASP A 90 -29.41 -8.74 48.34
N PRO A 91 -30.25 -7.92 49.02
CA PRO A 91 -31.32 -7.18 48.36
C PRO A 91 -30.82 -6.10 47.40
N SER A 92 -29.51 -5.79 47.39
CA SER A 92 -28.92 -4.81 46.48
C SER A 92 -29.02 -5.23 45.02
N GLY A 93 -29.02 -6.55 44.75
CA GLY A 93 -28.92 -7.08 43.40
C GLY A 93 -27.56 -6.80 42.75
N PHE A 94 -26.49 -6.63 43.55
CA PHE A 94 -25.12 -6.48 43.08
C PHE A 94 -24.21 -7.55 43.67
N THR A 95 -23.23 -8.00 42.89
CA THR A 95 -22.16 -8.87 43.37
C THR A 95 -21.25 -8.13 44.35
N SER A 96 -20.37 -8.85 45.07
CA SER A 96 -19.37 -8.21 45.93
C SER A 96 -18.53 -7.21 45.14
N TRP A 97 -18.10 -6.13 45.81
CA TRP A 97 -17.15 -5.20 45.22
C TRP A 97 -15.77 -5.83 45.22
N GLU A 98 -15.10 -5.81 44.08
CA GLU A 98 -13.76 -6.40 43.92
C GLU A 98 -12.85 -5.43 43.20
N GLN A 99 -11.57 -5.47 43.58
CA GLN A 99 -10.54 -4.61 43.03
C GLN A 99 -9.68 -5.41 42.04
N PHE A 100 -9.42 -4.82 40.87
CA PHE A 100 -8.47 -5.39 39.92
C PHE A 100 -7.30 -4.41 39.68
N GLY A 101 -6.09 -4.94 39.61
CA GLY A 101 -4.88 -4.12 39.43
C GLY A 101 -4.46 -3.31 40.67
N SER A 102 -3.42 -2.48 40.52
CA SER A 102 -2.78 -1.75 41.63
C SER A 102 -3.34 -0.34 41.91
N GLU A 103 -4.29 0.16 41.10
CA GLU A 103 -4.67 1.57 41.08
C GLU A 103 -6.12 1.88 41.52
N GLY A 104 -6.68 1.11 42.44
CA GLY A 104 -7.97 1.49 43.07
C GLY A 104 -9.22 1.27 42.21
N GLU A 105 -9.07 0.79 40.97
CA GLU A 105 -10.21 0.46 40.09
C GLU A 105 -10.83 -0.86 40.57
N GLY A 106 -12.02 -0.74 41.14
CA GLY A 106 -12.84 -1.88 41.52
C GLY A 106 -14.30 -1.59 41.29
N HIS A 107 -15.07 -2.64 41.08
CA HIS A 107 -16.48 -2.53 40.73
C HIS A 107 -17.25 -3.76 41.23
N SER A 108 -18.56 -3.71 41.04
CA SER A 108 -19.49 -4.82 41.23
C SER A 108 -20.40 -4.90 40.01
N HIS A 109 -20.99 -6.07 39.77
CA HIS A 109 -21.95 -6.27 38.69
C HIS A 109 -23.37 -6.35 39.23
N PRO A 110 -24.36 -5.78 38.52
CA PRO A 110 -25.75 -6.05 38.83
C PRO A 110 -26.06 -7.50 38.46
N PHE A 111 -26.95 -8.14 39.20
CA PHE A 111 -27.45 -9.45 38.86
C PHE A 111 -28.96 -9.52 39.07
N ILE A 112 -29.59 -10.43 38.32
CA ILE A 112 -30.99 -10.80 38.53
C ILE A 112 -31.09 -12.30 38.71
N VAL A 113 -32.01 -12.74 39.56
CA VAL A 113 -32.35 -14.15 39.73
C VAL A 113 -33.78 -14.34 39.28
N ASP A 114 -33.97 -15.09 38.20
CA ASP A 114 -35.29 -15.46 37.69
C ASP A 114 -35.35 -16.97 37.49
N GLY A 115 -36.41 -17.62 37.99
CA GLY A 115 -36.59 -19.07 37.89
C GLY A 115 -35.44 -19.91 38.48
N GLY A 116 -34.66 -19.38 39.43
CA GLY A 116 -33.50 -20.05 40.02
C GLY A 116 -32.19 -19.94 39.21
N VAL A 117 -32.19 -19.16 38.12
CA VAL A 117 -31.00 -18.86 37.32
C VAL A 117 -30.55 -17.43 37.59
N ALA A 118 -29.30 -17.26 38.02
CA ALA A 118 -28.69 -15.96 38.19
C ALA A 118 -28.03 -15.50 36.89
N THR A 119 -28.38 -14.29 36.43
CA THR A 119 -27.78 -13.62 35.28
C THR A 119 -27.04 -12.37 35.75
N ILE A 120 -25.77 -12.24 35.38
CA ILE A 120 -24.90 -11.13 35.74
C ILE A 120 -24.87 -10.13 34.59
N GLY A 121 -25.07 -8.85 34.88
CA GLY A 121 -25.02 -7.77 33.90
C GLY A 121 -23.59 -7.29 33.63
N GLU A 122 -23.41 -6.65 32.48
CA GLU A 122 -22.12 -6.07 32.08
C GLU A 122 -21.90 -4.71 32.76
N ILE A 123 -20.70 -4.52 33.32
CA ILE A 123 -20.20 -3.22 33.81
C ILE A 123 -18.74 -3.08 33.39
N ALA A 124 -18.32 -1.86 33.03
CA ALA A 124 -16.96 -1.56 32.62
C ALA A 124 -16.44 -2.46 31.47
N GLY A 125 -17.31 -2.81 30.51
CA GLY A 125 -16.95 -3.53 29.29
C GLY A 125 -16.74 -5.04 29.43
N HIS A 126 -17.04 -5.62 30.61
CA HIS A 126 -16.98 -7.06 30.84
C HIS A 126 -18.09 -7.56 31.78
N SER A 127 -18.23 -8.89 31.86
CA SER A 127 -19.22 -9.57 32.69
C SER A 127 -18.69 -10.94 33.08
N HIS A 128 -19.24 -11.54 34.13
CA HIS A 128 -18.85 -12.85 34.61
C HIS A 128 -19.97 -13.88 34.42
N GLN A 129 -19.62 -15.16 34.46
CA GLN A 129 -20.58 -16.25 34.55
C GLN A 129 -20.70 -16.73 36.00
N VAL A 130 -21.83 -17.32 36.37
CA VAL A 130 -21.97 -17.98 37.67
C VAL A 130 -21.40 -19.38 37.54
N GLU A 131 -20.30 -19.64 38.25
CA GLU A 131 -19.75 -20.99 38.29
C GLU A 131 -20.66 -21.84 39.18
N ALA A 132 -21.24 -22.91 38.64
CA ALA A 132 -22.08 -23.81 39.40
C ALA A 132 -21.21 -24.53 40.45
N GLN A 133 -21.07 -23.94 41.64
CA GLN A 133 -20.55 -24.68 42.78
C GLN A 133 -21.58 -25.74 43.12
N ALA A 134 -21.23 -27.00 42.84
CA ALA A 134 -21.89 -28.14 43.44
C ALA A 134 -21.75 -27.99 44.97
N SER A 135 -22.77 -27.41 45.60
CA SER A 135 -22.88 -27.34 47.04
C SER A 135 -22.98 -28.77 47.55
N LYS A 136 -21.85 -29.38 47.90
CA LYS A 136 -21.86 -30.47 48.87
C LYS A 136 -22.28 -29.83 50.18
N SER A 137 -23.59 -29.81 50.42
CA SER A 137 -24.16 -29.49 51.71
C SER A 137 -23.52 -30.43 52.73
N ALA A 138 -22.69 -29.86 53.60
CA ALA A 138 -22.18 -30.53 54.78
C ALA A 138 -23.30 -30.56 55.82
N GLY A 139 -24.09 -31.63 55.79
CA GLY A 139 -25.05 -31.93 56.85
C GLY A 139 -26.43 -32.35 56.32
N ASP A 140 -26.56 -33.59 55.87
CA ASP A 140 -27.72 -34.39 56.27
C ASP A 140 -27.37 -35.88 56.24
N SER A 141 -27.63 -36.54 57.37
CA SER A 141 -27.43 -37.96 57.61
C SER A 141 -28.72 -38.71 57.30
N THR A 142 -29.25 -38.54 56.10
CA THR A 142 -30.38 -39.31 55.59
C THR A 142 -29.99 -40.00 54.31
N ASN A 143 -30.17 -41.32 54.33
CA ASN A 143 -29.87 -42.32 53.30
C ASN A 143 -29.80 -41.80 51.86
N PRO A 144 -28.77 -42.16 51.07
CA PRO A 144 -28.53 -41.68 49.72
C PRO A 144 -29.40 -42.40 48.68
N GLY A 145 -30.72 -42.49 48.90
CA GLY A 145 -31.62 -43.35 48.14
C GLY A 145 -32.73 -42.66 47.35
N GLU A 146 -33.25 -41.52 47.79
CA GLU A 146 -34.44 -40.93 47.17
C GLU A 146 -34.38 -39.40 47.30
N LEU A 147 -34.70 -38.67 46.21
CA LEU A 147 -34.77 -37.20 46.06
C LEU A 147 -33.58 -36.50 45.37
N MET A 148 -33.10 -37.08 44.28
CA MET A 148 -33.09 -36.34 43.01
C MET A 148 -34.13 -37.06 42.14
N PRO A 149 -34.98 -36.39 41.33
CA PRO A 149 -35.56 -37.12 40.21
C PRO A 149 -34.37 -37.66 39.42
N ASP A 150 -34.26 -38.98 39.32
CA ASP A 150 -33.29 -39.61 38.43
C ASP A 150 -33.46 -38.91 37.08
N ARG A 151 -32.44 -38.14 36.68
CA ARG A 151 -32.42 -37.54 35.35
C ARG A 151 -32.70 -38.70 34.40
N THR A 152 -33.76 -38.57 33.63
CA THR A 152 -34.09 -39.60 32.66
C THR A 152 -32.87 -39.78 31.75
N PRO A 153 -32.62 -40.98 31.22
CA PRO A 153 -31.55 -41.18 30.24
C PRO A 153 -31.61 -40.17 29.09
N GLU A 154 -32.81 -39.68 28.78
CA GLU A 154 -33.09 -38.60 27.80
C GLU A 154 -32.55 -37.23 28.25
N GLU A 155 -32.69 -36.86 29.53
CA GLU A 155 -32.14 -35.60 30.08
C GLU A 155 -30.61 -35.63 30.21
N ILE A 156 -30.01 -36.80 30.49
CA ILE A 156 -28.55 -36.97 30.50
C ILE A 156 -27.99 -36.81 29.09
N ALA A 157 -28.58 -37.51 28.10
CA ALA A 157 -28.19 -37.40 26.71
C ALA A 157 -28.38 -35.98 26.14
N ALA A 158 -29.43 -35.27 26.56
CA ALA A 158 -29.66 -33.87 26.19
C ALA A 158 -28.61 -32.91 26.79
N ALA A 159 -28.17 -33.15 28.02
CA ALA A 159 -27.13 -32.36 28.67
C ALA A 159 -25.75 -32.59 28.04
N GLU A 160 -25.39 -33.84 27.73
CA GLU A 160 -24.14 -34.18 27.02
C GLU A 160 -24.11 -33.53 25.63
N LYS A 161 -25.20 -33.64 24.87
CA LYS A 161 -25.34 -33.00 23.56
C LYS A 161 -25.27 -31.47 23.64
N SER A 162 -25.75 -30.87 24.72
CA SER A 162 -25.66 -29.42 24.94
C SER A 162 -24.23 -29.00 25.29
N ALA A 163 -23.52 -29.80 26.08
CA ALA A 163 -22.11 -29.57 26.40
C ALA A 163 -21.21 -29.70 25.16
N GLU A 164 -21.43 -30.71 24.31
CA GLU A 164 -20.75 -30.86 23.02
C GLU A 164 -21.00 -29.67 22.09
N ARG A 165 -22.22 -29.13 22.10
CA ARG A 165 -22.56 -27.96 21.28
C ARG A 165 -21.93 -26.67 21.81
N LEU A 166 -21.83 -26.51 23.13
CA LEU A 166 -21.15 -25.37 23.74
C LEU A 166 -19.66 -25.37 23.41
N THR A 167 -18.98 -26.51 23.56
CA THR A 167 -17.55 -26.61 23.23
C THR A 167 -17.30 -26.37 21.73
N ALA A 168 -18.17 -26.85 20.85
CA ALA A 168 -18.11 -26.56 19.43
C ALA A 168 -18.30 -25.06 19.12
N LEU A 169 -19.28 -24.40 19.76
CA LEU A 169 -19.54 -22.97 19.58
C LEU A 169 -18.43 -22.09 20.15
N GLU A 170 -17.79 -22.49 21.25
CA GLU A 170 -16.63 -21.79 21.81
C GLU A 170 -15.43 -21.88 20.87
N ALA A 171 -15.17 -23.05 20.30
CA ALA A 171 -14.13 -23.24 19.29
C ALA A 171 -14.40 -22.38 18.04
N GLU A 172 -15.64 -22.35 17.55
CA GLU A 172 -16.04 -21.52 16.41
C GLU A 172 -15.89 -20.03 16.71
N ASN A 173 -16.34 -19.56 17.88
CA ASN A 173 -16.18 -18.16 18.29
C ASN A 173 -14.72 -17.75 18.41
N LYS A 174 -13.84 -18.64 18.89
CA LYS A 174 -12.39 -18.39 18.96
C LYS A 174 -11.82 -18.17 17.56
N THR A 175 -12.15 -19.04 16.61
CA THR A 175 -11.70 -18.91 15.21
C THR A 175 -12.25 -17.65 14.54
N LEU A 176 -13.52 -17.31 14.76
CA LEU A 176 -14.13 -16.09 14.22
C LEU A 176 -13.47 -14.83 14.77
N LYS A 177 -13.22 -14.76 16.09
CA LYS A 177 -12.51 -13.64 16.71
C LYS A 177 -11.07 -13.52 16.18
N ALA A 178 -10.35 -14.64 16.06
CA ALA A 178 -9.01 -14.66 15.49
C ALA A 178 -9.02 -14.10 14.05
N THR A 179 -9.93 -14.59 13.20
CA THR A 179 -10.07 -14.15 11.80
C THR A 179 -10.47 -12.68 11.69
N ALA A 180 -11.39 -12.21 12.53
CA ALA A 180 -11.87 -10.83 12.52
C ALA A 180 -10.79 -9.83 12.98
N SER A 181 -9.92 -10.24 13.90
CA SER A 181 -8.82 -9.42 14.43
C SER A 181 -7.59 -9.33 13.52
N MET A 182 -7.58 -10.07 12.40
CA MET A 182 -6.44 -10.06 11.48
C MET A 182 -6.37 -8.79 10.62
N THR A 183 -5.15 -8.30 10.43
CA THR A 183 -4.86 -7.24 9.46
C THR A 183 -4.88 -7.76 8.03
N ASP A 184 -4.95 -6.88 7.04
CA ASP A 184 -4.97 -7.28 5.62
C ASP A 184 -3.69 -8.05 5.22
N ALA A 185 -2.54 -7.67 5.77
CA ALA A 185 -1.29 -8.39 5.57
C ALA A 185 -1.32 -9.81 6.16
N GLN A 186 -1.90 -9.97 7.35
CA GLN A 186 -2.08 -11.28 7.97
C GLN A 186 -3.08 -12.15 7.22
N LYS A 187 -4.17 -11.57 6.71
CA LYS A 187 -5.16 -12.27 5.86
C LYS A 187 -4.53 -12.75 4.55
N ALA A 188 -3.75 -11.90 3.90
CA ALA A 188 -3.02 -12.26 2.69
C ALA A 188 -2.07 -13.44 2.94
N HIS A 189 -1.25 -13.38 4.00
CA HIS A 189 -0.35 -14.48 4.35
C HIS A 189 -1.11 -15.77 4.69
N HIS A 190 -2.14 -15.68 5.53
CA HIS A 190 -2.96 -16.84 5.90
C HIS A 190 -3.61 -17.50 4.69
N SER A 191 -4.03 -16.74 3.68
CA SER A 191 -4.62 -17.29 2.45
C SER A 191 -3.65 -18.17 1.63
N THR A 192 -2.34 -18.02 1.86
CA THR A 192 -1.30 -18.87 1.25
C THR A 192 -0.98 -20.12 2.06
N LEU A 193 -1.41 -20.18 3.33
CA LEU A 193 -1.20 -21.33 4.21
C LEU A 193 -2.32 -22.36 4.00
N THR A 194 -2.00 -23.64 4.22
CA THR A 194 -2.98 -24.74 4.14
C THR A 194 -2.77 -25.72 5.28
N GLY A 195 -3.84 -26.46 5.63
CA GLY A 195 -3.77 -27.52 6.65
C GLY A 195 -3.34 -27.01 8.03
N ASP A 196 -2.37 -27.72 8.63
CA ASP A 196 -1.92 -27.47 10.01
C ASP A 196 -1.26 -26.10 10.17
N ASP A 197 -0.57 -25.58 9.14
CA ASP A 197 0.09 -24.26 9.19
C ASP A 197 -0.93 -23.12 9.28
N ALA A 198 -2.05 -23.23 8.55
CA ALA A 198 -3.13 -22.25 8.62
C ALA A 198 -3.80 -22.24 10.01
N THR A 199 -4.00 -23.44 10.57
CA THR A 199 -4.56 -23.62 11.92
C THR A 199 -3.63 -23.05 12.99
N ALA A 200 -2.34 -23.38 12.94
CA ALA A 200 -1.34 -22.86 13.86
C ALA A 200 -1.20 -21.33 13.78
N PHE A 201 -1.33 -20.75 12.58
CA PHE A 201 -1.33 -19.30 12.40
C PHE A 201 -2.55 -18.62 13.02
N LEU A 202 -3.74 -19.22 12.92
CA LEU A 202 -4.97 -18.70 13.55
C LEU A 202 -4.93 -18.81 15.07
N GLU A 203 -4.32 -19.87 15.61
CA GLU A 203 -4.17 -20.07 17.05
C GLU A 203 -3.11 -19.17 17.71
N ALA A 204 -2.14 -18.67 16.93
CA ALA A 204 -1.16 -17.72 17.39
C ALA A 204 -1.81 -16.38 17.79
N ASP A 205 -1.24 -15.72 18.80
CA ASP A 205 -1.66 -14.37 19.20
C ASP A 205 -1.27 -13.29 18.15
N ALA A 206 -1.78 -12.07 18.32
CA ALA A 206 -1.62 -10.99 17.35
C ALA A 206 -0.14 -10.57 17.14
N GLU A 207 0.67 -10.60 18.19
CA GLU A 207 2.10 -10.26 18.11
C GLU A 207 2.86 -11.33 17.32
N LYS A 208 2.61 -12.61 17.62
CA LYS A 208 3.22 -13.73 16.89
C LYS A 208 2.80 -13.77 15.43
N ARG A 209 1.51 -13.55 15.11
CA ARG A 209 1.05 -13.47 13.72
C ARG A 209 1.78 -12.36 12.96
N THR A 210 2.00 -11.22 13.60
CA THR A 210 2.77 -10.11 13.02
C THR A 210 4.23 -10.52 12.78
N ALA A 211 4.88 -11.14 13.76
CA ALA A 211 6.25 -11.62 13.63
C ALA A 211 6.40 -12.67 12.52
N ILE A 212 5.44 -13.60 12.38
CA ILE A 212 5.43 -14.62 11.31
C ILE A 212 5.33 -13.95 9.93
N VAL A 213 4.40 -13.00 9.76
CA VAL A 213 4.21 -12.28 8.49
C VAL A 213 5.47 -11.49 8.12
N GLU A 214 6.09 -10.78 9.07
CA GLU A 214 7.31 -10.03 8.82
C GLU A 214 8.50 -10.93 8.52
N ALA A 215 8.63 -12.08 9.20
CA ALA A 215 9.63 -13.09 8.89
C ALA A 215 9.45 -13.67 7.48
N ALA A 216 8.21 -13.97 7.07
CA ALA A 216 7.90 -14.47 5.73
C ALA A 216 8.24 -13.43 4.65
N LYS A 217 7.90 -12.14 4.87
CA LYS A 217 8.28 -11.05 3.96
C LYS A 217 9.80 -10.88 3.86
N ALA A 218 10.50 -10.99 5.00
CA ALA A 218 11.95 -10.86 5.03
C ALA A 218 12.65 -12.03 4.31
N ALA A 219 12.11 -13.25 4.44
CA ALA A 219 12.61 -14.43 3.74
C ALA A 219 12.47 -14.32 2.22
N ASP A 220 11.44 -13.61 1.73
CA ASP A 220 11.19 -13.40 0.30
C ASP A 220 11.37 -11.94 -0.13
N ALA A 221 12.45 -11.32 0.34
CA ALA A 221 12.78 -9.93 0.03
C ALA A 221 13.10 -9.74 -1.46
N ILE A 222 12.81 -8.55 -1.98
CA ILE A 222 13.16 -8.16 -3.35
C ILE A 222 14.69 -8.10 -3.49
N VAL A 223 15.25 -8.87 -4.42
CA VAL A 223 16.69 -8.93 -4.69
C VAL A 223 17.10 -8.16 -5.94
N TYR A 224 16.18 -7.97 -6.89
CA TYR A 224 16.47 -7.27 -8.13
C TYR A 224 15.20 -6.76 -8.82
N THR A 225 15.31 -5.64 -9.52
CA THR A 225 14.25 -5.15 -10.41
C THR A 225 14.87 -4.89 -11.78
N SER A 226 14.36 -5.54 -12.83
CA SER A 226 14.86 -5.34 -14.18
C SER A 226 14.52 -3.94 -14.67
N LYS A 227 15.51 -3.22 -15.19
CA LYS A 227 15.31 -1.88 -15.76
C LYS A 227 14.60 -1.93 -17.12
N ARG A 228 14.75 -3.05 -17.84
CA ARG A 228 14.18 -3.22 -19.18
C ARG A 228 12.71 -3.61 -19.14
N THR A 229 12.35 -4.61 -18.32
CA THR A 229 10.98 -5.15 -18.28
C THR A 229 10.16 -4.64 -17.10
N GLY A 230 10.82 -4.14 -16.04
CA GLY A 230 10.16 -3.77 -14.79
C GLY A 230 9.88 -4.96 -13.87
N ASP A 231 10.30 -6.17 -14.25
CA ASP A 231 10.06 -7.38 -13.46
C ASP A 231 10.81 -7.30 -12.12
N VAL A 232 10.10 -7.63 -11.04
CA VAL A 232 10.62 -7.68 -9.67
C VAL A 232 10.95 -9.12 -9.34
N PHE A 233 12.20 -9.35 -8.96
CA PHE A 233 12.70 -10.65 -8.53
C PHE A 233 12.89 -10.66 -7.01
N HIS A 234 12.37 -11.70 -6.38
CA HIS A 234 12.44 -11.95 -4.96
C HIS A 234 13.50 -13.00 -4.62
N ALA A 235 13.81 -13.16 -3.32
CA ALA A 235 14.81 -14.09 -2.85
C ALA A 235 14.45 -15.56 -3.08
N SER A 236 13.15 -15.89 -3.16
CA SER A 236 12.67 -17.23 -3.51
C SER A 236 12.78 -17.57 -5.01
N ASP A 237 12.98 -16.58 -5.88
CA ASP A 237 13.10 -16.81 -7.33
C ASP A 237 14.40 -17.55 -7.69
N ASP A 238 14.38 -18.27 -8.82
CA ASP A 238 15.56 -18.98 -9.31
C ASP A 238 16.73 -17.99 -9.52
N PRO A 239 17.88 -18.17 -8.83
CA PRO A 239 19.04 -17.29 -8.97
C PRO A 239 19.57 -17.16 -10.40
N ARG A 240 19.31 -18.15 -11.27
CA ARG A 240 19.67 -18.12 -12.69
C ARG A 240 18.84 -17.09 -13.45
N LEU A 241 17.55 -16.93 -13.12
CA LEU A 241 16.68 -15.92 -13.72
C LEU A 241 17.13 -14.51 -13.32
N VAL A 242 17.47 -14.31 -12.04
CA VAL A 242 18.00 -13.03 -11.55
C VAL A 242 19.31 -12.66 -12.28
N LYS A 243 20.22 -13.61 -12.45
CA LYS A 243 21.47 -13.40 -13.21
C LYS A 243 21.20 -13.11 -14.68
N MET A 244 20.24 -13.80 -15.29
CA MET A 244 19.87 -13.57 -16.69
C MET A 244 19.28 -12.17 -16.87
N ALA A 245 18.39 -11.72 -15.98
CA ALA A 245 17.80 -10.39 -16.02
C ALA A 245 18.87 -9.29 -15.90
N LYS A 246 19.84 -9.44 -14.98
CA LYS A 246 20.98 -8.52 -14.86
C LYS A 246 21.82 -8.46 -16.14
N ARG A 247 22.18 -9.62 -16.70
CA ARG A 247 22.96 -9.70 -17.94
C ARG A 247 22.21 -9.07 -19.12
N ASP A 248 20.90 -9.25 -19.17
CA ASP A 248 20.07 -8.69 -20.23
C ASP A 248 19.97 -7.16 -20.14
N ASP A 249 19.86 -6.61 -18.93
CA ASP A 249 19.92 -5.16 -18.71
C ASP A 249 21.31 -4.60 -19.07
N GLU A 250 22.40 -5.29 -18.72
CA GLU A 250 23.76 -4.92 -19.13
C GLU A 250 23.95 -4.95 -20.65
N ARG A 251 23.43 -6.01 -21.30
CA ARG A 251 23.49 -6.15 -22.76
C ARG A 251 22.76 -5.02 -23.48
N GLU A 252 21.63 -4.54 -22.94
CA GLU A 252 20.89 -3.44 -23.54
C GLU A 252 21.68 -2.12 -23.50
N VAL A 253 22.37 -1.87 -22.38
CA VAL A 253 23.27 -0.69 -22.27
C VAL A 253 24.41 -0.78 -23.28
N GLU A 254 25.02 -1.96 -23.44
CA GLU A 254 26.08 -2.17 -24.43
C GLU A 254 25.57 -2.07 -25.87
N LEU A 255 24.37 -2.59 -26.15
CA LEU A 255 23.72 -2.47 -27.45
C LEU A 255 23.41 -1.01 -27.79
N ALA A 256 22.91 -0.22 -26.84
CA ALA A 256 22.66 1.20 -27.03
C ALA A 256 23.94 1.97 -27.34
N LYS A 257 25.03 1.66 -26.62
CA LYS A 257 26.35 2.26 -26.87
C LYS A 257 26.89 1.90 -28.26
N THR A 258 26.87 0.62 -28.61
CA THR A 258 27.38 0.15 -29.91
C THR A 258 26.60 0.73 -31.09
N LYS A 259 25.28 0.89 -30.96
CA LYS A 259 24.46 1.59 -31.96
C LYS A 259 24.86 3.07 -32.10
N ALA A 260 25.01 3.78 -30.98
CA ALA A 260 25.42 5.18 -30.99
C ALA A 260 26.82 5.35 -31.63
N ASP A 261 27.76 4.46 -31.30
CA ASP A 261 29.11 4.45 -31.88
C ASP A 261 29.06 4.15 -33.39
N ALA A 262 28.28 3.16 -33.81
CA ALA A 262 28.11 2.80 -35.23
C ALA A 262 27.50 3.96 -36.04
N GLU A 263 26.50 4.66 -35.49
CA GLU A 263 25.94 5.85 -36.11
C GLU A 263 27.01 6.94 -36.26
N VAL A 264 27.79 7.23 -35.22
CA VAL A 264 28.89 8.22 -35.30
C VAL A 264 29.86 7.87 -36.42
N GLU A 265 30.25 6.61 -36.60
CA GLU A 265 31.15 6.18 -37.68
C GLU A 265 30.55 6.37 -39.08
N VAL A 266 29.23 6.17 -39.25
CA VAL A 266 28.54 6.50 -40.51
C VAL A 266 28.67 7.98 -40.82
N TYR A 267 28.44 8.85 -39.85
CA TYR A 267 28.56 10.29 -40.04
C TYR A 267 30.01 10.74 -40.25
N LYS A 268 31.00 10.13 -39.59
CA LYS A 268 32.42 10.42 -39.84
C LYS A 268 32.80 10.16 -41.29
N ARG A 269 32.30 9.06 -41.87
CA ARG A 269 32.51 8.74 -43.28
C ARG A 269 31.81 9.75 -44.18
N ARG A 270 30.55 10.11 -43.90
CA ARG A 270 29.83 11.15 -44.66
C ARG A 270 30.51 12.51 -44.59
N THR A 271 31.07 12.90 -43.46
CA THR A 271 31.88 14.13 -43.34
C THR A 271 33.03 14.11 -44.36
N LYS A 272 33.74 13.00 -44.48
CA LYS A 272 34.87 12.85 -45.43
C LYS A 272 34.43 12.82 -46.90
N GLU A 273 33.23 12.35 -47.18
CA GLU A 273 32.70 12.24 -48.55
C GLU A 273 31.99 13.52 -49.01
N GLU A 274 31.23 14.15 -48.12
CA GLU A 274 30.33 15.27 -48.45
C GLU A 274 30.92 16.65 -48.16
N ILE A 275 31.77 16.78 -47.13
CA ILE A 275 32.33 18.05 -46.65
C ILE A 275 33.82 17.94 -46.25
N PRO A 276 34.72 17.46 -47.14
CA PRO A 276 36.12 17.16 -46.80
C PRO A 276 37.02 18.37 -46.51
N HIS A 277 36.66 19.57 -46.96
CA HIS A 277 37.47 20.80 -46.85
C HIS A 277 36.96 21.75 -45.77
N LEU A 278 35.78 21.50 -45.19
CA LEU A 278 35.20 22.32 -44.14
C LEU A 278 36.19 22.41 -42.97
N THR A 279 36.36 23.59 -42.39
CA THR A 279 37.27 23.80 -41.27
C THR A 279 36.62 23.35 -39.94
N GLY A 280 37.45 22.96 -38.97
CA GLY A 280 36.99 22.55 -37.63
C GLY A 280 37.38 21.11 -37.25
N GLU A 281 36.94 20.68 -36.07
CA GLU A 281 37.17 19.32 -35.56
C GLU A 281 36.19 18.32 -36.19
N GLU A 282 36.64 17.08 -36.50
CA GLU A 282 35.81 16.02 -37.10
C GLU A 282 34.53 15.76 -36.27
N SER A 283 34.62 15.83 -34.93
CA SER A 283 33.48 15.68 -34.03
C SER A 283 32.41 16.76 -34.22
N THR A 284 32.82 18.00 -34.51
CA THR A 284 31.92 19.14 -34.75
C THR A 284 31.25 19.02 -36.11
N GLN A 285 31.99 18.56 -37.12
CA GLN A 285 31.45 18.31 -38.46
C GLN A 285 30.43 17.16 -38.45
N VAL A 286 30.72 16.08 -37.71
CA VAL A 286 29.77 14.99 -37.46
C VAL A 286 28.51 15.48 -36.76
N ALA A 287 28.65 16.31 -35.73
CA ALA A 287 27.50 16.89 -35.02
C ALA A 287 26.66 17.79 -35.94
N LEU A 288 27.30 18.56 -36.83
CA LEU A 288 26.62 19.38 -37.83
C LEU A 288 25.79 18.51 -38.79
N LEU A 289 26.36 17.46 -39.37
CA LEU A 289 25.62 16.56 -40.27
C LEU A 289 24.46 15.85 -39.55
N LYS A 290 24.67 15.42 -38.29
CA LYS A 290 23.59 14.86 -37.46
C LYS A 290 22.46 15.86 -37.23
N ALA A 291 22.80 17.12 -36.93
CA ALA A 291 21.80 18.17 -36.72
C ALA A 291 21.01 18.47 -38.00
N ILE A 292 21.67 18.48 -39.17
CA ILE A 292 21.00 18.66 -40.45
C ILE A 292 20.00 17.52 -40.70
N ASP A 293 20.38 16.28 -40.43
CA ASP A 293 19.50 15.12 -40.63
C ASP A 293 18.30 15.08 -39.67
N THR A 294 18.36 15.78 -38.53
CA THR A 294 17.21 15.92 -37.60
C THR A 294 16.13 16.89 -38.08
N ILE A 295 16.36 17.63 -39.18
CA ILE A 295 15.36 18.52 -39.77
C ILE A 295 14.26 17.67 -40.41
N GLU A 296 13.04 17.78 -39.90
CA GLU A 296 11.87 16.99 -40.35
C GLU A 296 11.49 17.30 -41.81
N ASP A 297 11.49 18.59 -42.18
CA ASP A 297 11.17 19.04 -43.53
C ASP A 297 12.30 18.67 -44.50
N GLU A 298 12.00 17.80 -45.46
CA GLU A 298 12.98 17.27 -46.40
C GLU A 298 13.55 18.33 -47.35
N ASP A 299 12.73 19.30 -47.76
CA ASP A 299 13.15 20.38 -48.67
C ASP A 299 14.08 21.35 -47.94
N VAL A 300 13.75 21.68 -46.69
CA VAL A 300 14.63 22.49 -45.83
C VAL A 300 15.93 21.76 -45.52
N ARG A 301 15.87 20.47 -45.18
CA ARG A 301 17.05 19.62 -44.93
C ARG A 301 17.98 19.59 -46.14
N GLY A 302 17.43 19.35 -47.33
CA GLY A 302 18.18 19.33 -48.58
C GLY A 302 18.89 20.65 -48.86
N LYS A 303 18.17 21.77 -48.75
CA LYS A 303 18.73 23.12 -48.97
C LYS A 303 19.83 23.47 -47.98
N VAL A 304 19.66 23.12 -46.70
CA VAL A 304 20.69 23.34 -45.68
C VAL A 304 21.94 22.53 -46.00
N LEU A 305 21.81 21.26 -46.38
CA LEU A 305 22.93 20.43 -46.78
C LEU A 305 23.66 20.98 -48.02
N GLU A 306 22.93 21.48 -49.01
CA GLU A 306 23.50 22.13 -50.19
C GLU A 306 24.29 23.40 -49.84
N ILE A 307 23.79 24.23 -48.92
CA ILE A 307 24.51 25.41 -48.44
C ILE A 307 25.83 25.01 -47.80
N VAL A 308 25.82 23.98 -46.95
CA VAL A 308 27.04 23.50 -46.29
C VAL A 308 28.04 22.93 -47.30
N LYS A 309 27.59 22.17 -48.30
CA LYS A 309 28.43 21.68 -49.41
C LYS A 309 29.00 22.82 -50.26
N ALA A 310 28.21 23.86 -50.52
CA ALA A 310 28.70 25.04 -51.24
C ALA A 310 29.78 25.77 -50.43
N SER A 311 29.60 25.87 -49.11
CA SER A 311 30.62 26.41 -48.20
C SER A 311 31.89 25.56 -48.23
N ASP A 312 31.78 24.24 -48.16
CA ASP A 312 32.92 23.32 -48.31
C ASP A 312 33.67 23.55 -49.64
N ALA A 313 32.94 23.59 -50.75
CA ALA A 313 33.52 23.81 -52.07
C ALA A 313 34.26 25.15 -52.17
N SER A 314 33.73 26.21 -51.53
CA SER A 314 34.38 27.53 -51.49
C SER A 314 35.71 27.48 -50.73
N VAL A 315 35.77 26.73 -49.63
CA VAL A 315 37.00 26.50 -48.87
C VAL A 315 37.97 25.63 -49.66
N GLY A 316 37.49 24.56 -50.30
CA GLY A 316 38.29 23.71 -51.19
C GLY A 316 38.90 24.48 -52.35
N ALA A 317 38.22 25.49 -52.89
CA ALA A 317 38.76 26.38 -53.92
C ALA A 317 39.95 27.20 -53.42
N ALA A 318 39.97 27.61 -52.15
CA ALA A 318 41.10 28.32 -51.54
C ALA A 318 42.36 27.44 -51.40
N PHE A 319 42.20 26.11 -51.29
CA PHE A 319 43.31 25.16 -51.23
C PHE A 319 43.86 24.78 -52.62
N LYS A 320 43.13 25.07 -53.71
CA LYS A 320 43.69 24.98 -55.05
C LYS A 320 44.68 26.13 -55.20
N ARG A 321 45.97 25.81 -55.39
CA ARG A 321 46.94 26.81 -55.81
C ARG A 321 46.39 27.47 -57.07
N ALA A 322 46.03 28.76 -56.96
CA ALA A 322 45.90 29.62 -58.11
C ALA A 322 47.30 29.72 -58.71
N GLY A 323 47.62 28.77 -59.60
CA GLY A 323 48.73 28.93 -60.52
C GLY A 323 48.39 30.17 -61.32
N VAL A 324 49.01 31.29 -60.97
CA VAL A 324 49.09 32.45 -61.84
C VAL A 324 49.95 31.99 -63.02
N ASN A 325 49.33 31.28 -63.98
CA ASN A 325 49.79 31.43 -65.36
C ASN A 325 49.51 32.89 -65.64
N GLY A 326 50.59 33.67 -65.78
CA GLY A 326 50.61 35.13 -65.83
C GLY A 326 49.63 35.73 -66.81
N GLN A 327 48.38 35.80 -66.42
CA GLN A 327 47.42 36.78 -66.89
C GLN A 327 47.51 37.92 -65.89
N VAL A 328 48.63 38.63 -65.98
CA VAL A 328 48.70 40.00 -65.49
C VAL A 328 47.81 40.75 -66.46
N ASP A 329 46.61 41.13 -66.02
CA ASP A 329 45.84 42.14 -66.74
C ASP A 329 46.76 43.36 -66.94
N GLY A 330 46.81 43.80 -68.20
CA GLY A 330 47.86 44.63 -68.79
C GLY A 330 48.27 45.84 -67.95
N ASP A 331 49.55 46.20 -67.98
CA ASP A 331 49.91 47.30 -68.89
C ASP A 331 51.33 47.26 -69.48
N ASN A 332 52.18 46.30 -69.13
CA ASN A 332 53.55 46.26 -69.64
C ASN A 332 53.67 45.62 -71.05
N ALA A 333 54.67 46.05 -71.82
CA ALA A 333 54.84 45.65 -73.22
C ALA A 333 55.12 44.14 -73.38
N ASP A 334 55.81 43.52 -72.41
CA ASP A 334 56.09 42.09 -72.38
C ASP A 334 54.83 41.24 -72.25
N THR A 335 53.87 41.64 -71.42
CA THR A 335 52.63 40.88 -71.24
C THR A 335 51.76 40.96 -72.49
N LYS A 336 51.72 42.12 -73.16
CA LYS A 336 51.03 42.28 -74.45
C LYS A 336 51.68 41.40 -75.53
N LEU A 337 53.01 41.37 -75.60
CA LEU A 337 53.75 40.56 -76.55
C LEU A 337 53.54 39.05 -76.33
N ASN A 338 53.60 38.59 -75.08
CA ASN A 338 53.36 37.19 -74.71
C ASN A 338 51.90 36.76 -74.97
N SER A 339 50.94 37.65 -74.73
CA SER A 339 49.53 37.39 -75.06
C SER A 339 49.32 37.24 -76.57
N MET A 340 49.93 38.11 -77.38
CA MET A 340 49.88 37.98 -78.84
C MET A 340 50.52 36.68 -79.33
N ALA A 341 51.67 36.29 -78.74
CA ALA A 341 52.33 35.03 -79.06
C ALA A 341 51.48 33.81 -78.67
N ASN A 342 50.82 33.83 -77.51
CA ASN A 342 49.88 32.76 -77.11
C ASN A 342 48.67 32.67 -78.03
N ALA A 343 48.04 33.81 -78.38
CA ALA A 343 46.91 33.83 -79.30
C ALA A 343 47.29 33.32 -80.71
N TYR A 344 48.51 33.63 -81.17
CA TYR A 344 49.02 33.12 -82.44
C TYR A 344 49.36 31.62 -82.36
N ALA A 345 49.92 31.17 -81.24
CA ALA A 345 50.23 29.76 -80.99
C ALA A 345 48.96 28.90 -81.01
N GLU A 346 47.90 29.33 -80.32
CA GLU A 346 46.60 28.63 -80.30
C GLU A 346 45.95 28.63 -81.68
N LYS A 347 45.90 29.79 -82.35
CA LYS A 347 45.26 29.91 -83.68
C LYS A 347 45.96 29.09 -84.76
N ASN A 348 47.27 28.94 -84.68
CA ASN A 348 48.07 28.26 -85.71
C ASN A 348 48.60 26.90 -85.26
N SER A 349 48.25 26.44 -84.04
CA SER A 349 48.73 25.19 -83.45
C SER A 349 50.26 25.02 -83.53
N VAL A 350 51.00 26.10 -83.26
CA VAL A 350 52.48 26.12 -83.21
C VAL A 350 52.96 26.31 -81.79
N THR A 351 54.21 25.97 -81.50
CA THR A 351 54.81 26.22 -80.18
C THR A 351 54.95 27.71 -79.93
N PHE A 352 54.97 28.11 -78.65
CA PHE A 352 55.08 29.50 -78.24
C PHE A 352 56.31 30.19 -78.86
N GLU A 353 57.44 29.51 -78.97
CA GLU A 353 58.69 30.07 -79.52
C GLU A 353 58.54 30.42 -81.01
N LYS A 354 57.84 29.57 -81.76
CA LYS A 354 57.52 29.83 -83.17
C LYS A 354 56.52 30.96 -83.31
N ALA A 355 55.49 30.98 -82.45
CA ALA A 355 54.51 32.04 -82.43
C ALA A 355 55.11 33.39 -82.06
N PHE A 356 56.02 33.43 -81.08
CA PHE A 356 56.72 34.63 -80.65
C PHE A 356 57.63 35.18 -81.76
N SER A 357 58.32 34.30 -82.50
CA SER A 357 59.11 34.70 -83.67
C SER A 357 58.25 35.31 -84.79
N GLU A 358 57.04 34.80 -85.02
CA GLU A 358 56.15 35.35 -86.04
C GLU A 358 55.46 36.64 -85.57
N VAL A 359 55.07 36.73 -84.30
CA VAL A 359 54.46 37.93 -83.72
C VAL A 359 55.45 39.09 -83.69
N THR A 360 56.72 38.86 -83.35
CA THR A 360 57.76 39.91 -83.33
C THR A 360 58.14 40.44 -84.72
N LYS A 361 57.77 39.73 -85.81
CA LYS A 361 57.91 40.23 -87.18
C LYS A 361 56.78 41.16 -87.62
N THR A 362 55.67 41.20 -86.87
CA THR A 362 54.57 42.13 -87.15
C THR A 362 54.93 43.54 -86.67
N ALA A 363 54.36 44.57 -87.29
CA ALA A 363 54.63 45.97 -86.93
C ALA A 363 54.28 46.28 -85.45
N GLU A 364 53.24 45.62 -84.93
CA GLU A 364 52.80 45.77 -83.54
C GLU A 364 53.69 45.00 -82.56
N GLY A 365 54.03 43.74 -82.88
CA GLY A 365 54.93 42.94 -82.04
C GLY A 365 56.37 43.47 -81.99
N ALA A 366 56.88 44.05 -83.10
CA ALA A 366 58.19 44.70 -83.12
C ALA A 366 58.22 45.96 -82.22
N LYS A 367 57.12 46.72 -82.21
CA LYS A 367 56.97 47.89 -81.33
C LYS A 367 56.95 47.48 -79.85
N LEU A 368 56.15 46.48 -79.50
CA LEU A 368 56.07 45.97 -78.12
C LEU A 368 57.41 45.38 -77.66
N LEU A 369 58.14 44.69 -78.54
CA LEU A 369 59.47 44.19 -78.25
C LEU A 369 60.47 45.34 -77.99
N SER A 370 60.39 46.44 -78.76
CA SER A 370 61.25 47.59 -78.51
C SER A 370 60.91 48.33 -77.21
N GLU A 371 59.62 48.38 -76.85
CA GLU A 371 59.15 48.98 -75.61
C GLU A 371 59.55 48.13 -74.39
N SER A 372 59.61 46.79 -74.51
CA SER A 372 60.08 45.95 -73.41
C SER A 372 61.57 46.06 -73.14
N PHE A 373 62.40 46.29 -74.16
CA PHE A 373 63.82 46.60 -73.97
C PHE A 373 64.08 48.01 -73.44
N ALA A 374 63.16 48.96 -73.64
CA ALA A 374 63.27 50.32 -73.12
C ALA A 374 62.92 50.42 -71.62
N ASP A 375 62.16 49.45 -71.08
CA ASP A 375 61.71 49.42 -69.68
C ASP A 375 62.72 48.72 -68.73
N THR A 376 63.84 48.23 -69.25
CA THR A 376 64.99 47.80 -68.45
C THR A 376 65.78 49.02 -67.95
N PRO A 377 65.89 49.27 -66.62
CA PRO A 377 66.74 50.33 -66.12
C PRO A 377 68.18 50.08 -66.56
N ALA A 378 68.80 51.09 -67.16
CA ALA A 378 70.22 51.09 -67.49
C ALA A 378 71.02 50.63 -66.26
N GLY A 379 71.64 49.46 -66.35
CA GLY A 379 72.58 49.00 -65.36
C GLY A 379 73.70 50.01 -65.20
N SER A 380 73.92 50.47 -63.98
CA SER A 380 75.18 51.07 -63.58
C SER A 380 76.30 50.06 -63.85
N PRO A 381 77.37 50.43 -64.58
CA PRO A 381 78.51 49.56 -64.79
C PRO A 381 79.42 49.54 -63.57
N GLU A 382 79.92 48.33 -63.28
CA GLU A 382 81.05 47.91 -62.42
C GLU A 382 81.10 48.32 -60.94
#